data_AF-A0A1F9XIW4-F1
#
_entry.id   AF-A0A1F9XIW4-F1
#
_cell.length_a   1.000
_cell.length_b   1.000
_cell.length_c   1.000
_cell.angle_alpha   90.00
_cell.angle_beta   90.00
_cell.angle_gamma   90.00
#
_symmetry.space_group_name_H-M   'P 1'
#
loop_
_entity.id
_entity.type
_entity.pdbx_description
1 polymer ?
#
loop_
_entity_poly.entity_id
_entity_poly.type
_entity_poly.pdbx_seq_one_letter_code
_entity_poly.pdbx_strand_id
1 'polypeptide(L)'
;MNSTLVDKVVKNKLEEIWVSALRNNLVDIRIYFYFPNQPEPKPTKKGIWISFKHIPKLIQAFEKLIANPEALVDVELKSDKKSQLRTYSAKYDNKNLVHIRQFYLKAGEFAPGRGIAFPLDVLPRMIEALKKAAPLDGKV
;
A
#
# COMPACT_ATOMS: atom_id res chain seq x y z
N MET A 1 9.78 13.12 11.60
CA MET A 1 8.37 13.06 11.16
C MET A 1 7.58 12.41 12.28
N ASN A 2 6.55 13.07 12.81
CA ASN A 2 5.71 12.48 13.85
C ASN A 2 4.71 11.55 13.18
N SER A 3 4.97 10.26 13.25
CA SER A 3 4.15 9.19 12.70
C SER A 3 4.01 8.10 13.74
N THR A 4 2.81 7.55 13.88
CA THR A 4 2.56 6.39 14.75
C THR A 4 2.67 5.14 13.91
N LEU A 5 3.67 4.30 14.19
CA LEU A 5 3.78 2.99 13.55
C LEU A 5 2.58 2.13 13.99
N VAL A 6 1.83 1.63 13.01
CA VAL A 6 0.65 0.79 13.23
C VAL A 6 1.01 -0.69 13.17
N ASP A 7 1.72 -1.08 12.12
CA ASP A 7 2.10 -2.48 11.92
C ASP A 7 3.33 -2.62 11.02
N LYS A 8 4.01 -3.76 11.15
CA LYS A 8 5.13 -4.19 10.29
C LYS A 8 4.73 -5.49 9.61
N VAL A 9 4.52 -5.43 8.30
CA VAL A 9 4.12 -6.59 7.50
C VAL A 9 5.33 -7.13 6.76
N VAL A 10 5.77 -8.35 7.09
CA VAL A 10 6.88 -9.01 6.39
C VAL A 10 6.46 -9.31 4.95
N LYS A 11 7.22 -8.79 3.98
CA LYS A 11 6.99 -9.03 2.55
C LYS A 11 7.85 -10.18 2.03
N ASN A 12 9.11 -10.22 2.46
CA ASN A 12 10.06 -11.30 2.18
C ASN A 12 11.26 -11.19 3.16
N LYS A 13 12.30 -12.00 2.97
CA LYS A 13 13.49 -12.02 3.83
C LYS A 13 14.23 -10.68 3.96
N LEU A 14 14.10 -9.80 2.96
CA LEU A 14 14.86 -8.54 2.90
C LEU A 14 13.96 -7.30 3.01
N GLU A 15 12.64 -7.46 2.89
CA GLU A 15 11.71 -6.35 2.82
C GLU A 15 10.55 -6.52 3.80
N GLU A 16 10.24 -5.43 4.49
CA GLU A 16 9.00 -5.25 5.26
C GLU A 16 8.20 -4.10 4.67
N ILE A 17 6.89 -4.14 4.87
CA ILE A 17 5.98 -3.04 4.57
C ILE A 17 5.52 -2.49 5.91
N TRP A 18 5.89 -1.26 6.20
CA TRP A 18 5.43 -0.58 7.42
C TRP A 18 4.20 0.24 7.07
N VAL A 19 3.17 0.09 7.91
CA VAL A 19 1.95 0.89 7.87
C VAL A 19 2.02 1.85 9.05
N SER A 20 1.97 3.15 8.77
CA SER A 20 2.08 4.21 9.80
C SER A 20 0.99 5.25 9.61
N ALA A 21 0.37 5.68 10.70
CA ALA A 21 -0.55 6.81 10.69
C ALA A 21 0.24 8.12 10.84
N LEU A 22 -0.06 9.10 9.99
CA LEU A 22 0.59 10.41 9.94
C LEU A 22 -0.33 11.47 10.55
N ARG A 23 0.26 12.51 11.16
CA ARG A 23 -0.50 13.64 11.75
C ARG A 23 -1.38 14.42 10.78
N ASN A 24 -1.05 14.39 9.49
CA ASN A 24 -1.85 15.05 8.45
C ASN A 24 -3.02 14.19 7.97
N ASN A 25 -3.48 13.25 8.80
CA ASN A 25 -4.59 12.35 8.53
C ASN A 25 -4.41 11.50 7.26
N LEU A 26 -3.19 11.02 7.06
CA LEU A 26 -2.82 10.08 6.01
C LEU A 26 -2.22 8.82 6.63
N VAL A 27 -2.26 7.72 5.89
CA VAL A 27 -1.56 6.48 6.20
C VAL A 27 -0.38 6.35 5.24
N ASP A 28 0.85 6.27 5.76
CA ASP A 28 2.03 5.89 5.00
C ASP A 28 2.13 4.37 4.95
N ILE A 29 2.17 3.83 3.73
CA ILE A 29 2.47 2.43 3.47
C ILE A 29 3.76 2.39 2.69
N ARG A 30 4.84 1.90 3.30
CA ARG A 30 6.20 2.04 2.77
C ARG A 30 7.00 0.77 2.92
N ILE A 31 7.80 0.45 1.90
CA ILE A 31 8.76 -0.64 1.96
C ILE A 31 9.98 -0.19 2.74
N TYR A 32 10.36 -0.99 3.73
CA TYR A 32 11.58 -0.93 4.49
C TYR A 32 12.48 -2.09 4.07
N PHE A 33 13.78 -1.84 3.90
CA PHE A 33 14.74 -2.82 3.39
C PHE A 33 15.83 -3.11 4.42
N TYR A 34 16.12 -4.39 4.65
CA TYR A 34 17.22 -4.85 5.49
C TYR A 34 18.54 -4.77 4.72
N PHE A 35 19.40 -3.84 5.13
CA PHE A 35 20.75 -3.74 4.59
C PHE A 35 21.69 -4.65 5.40
N PRO A 36 22.60 -5.42 4.76
CA PRO A 36 23.46 -6.37 5.45
C PRO A 36 24.26 -5.80 6.63
N ASN A 37 24.59 -4.51 6.58
CA ASN A 37 25.43 -3.83 7.58
C ASN A 37 24.62 -2.94 8.52
N GLN A 38 23.30 -3.10 8.60
CA GLN A 38 22.45 -2.27 9.45
C GLN A 38 21.57 -3.14 10.35
N PRO A 39 21.46 -2.79 11.64
CA PRO A 39 20.67 -3.58 12.60
C PRO A 39 19.16 -3.45 12.37
N GLU A 40 18.72 -2.38 11.70
CA GLU A 40 17.32 -2.08 11.45
C GLU A 40 17.08 -1.82 9.97
N PRO A 41 15.91 -2.20 9.44
CA PRO A 41 15.60 -1.94 8.04
C PRO A 41 15.37 -0.44 7.84
N LYS A 42 15.75 0.08 6.67
CA LYS A 42 15.59 1.51 6.35
C LYS A 42 14.44 1.76 5.38
N PRO A 43 13.73 2.88 5.52
CA PRO A 43 12.66 3.23 4.59
C PRO A 43 13.22 3.43 3.19
N THR A 44 12.51 2.92 2.20
CA THR A 44 12.85 3.13 0.78
C THR A 44 11.99 4.24 0.17
N LYS A 45 12.32 4.63 -1.06
CA LYS A 45 11.48 5.52 -1.88
C LYS A 45 10.18 4.85 -2.34
N LYS A 46 10.07 3.52 -2.24
CA LYS A 46 8.87 2.75 -2.61
C LYS A 46 7.88 2.82 -1.45
N GLY A 47 6.90 3.70 -1.57
CA GLY A 47 5.86 3.90 -0.59
C GLY A 47 4.76 4.78 -1.15
N ILE A 48 3.66 4.85 -0.42
CA ILE A 48 2.51 5.64 -0.80
C ILE A 48 1.78 6.16 0.42
N TRP A 49 1.30 7.39 0.32
CA TRP A 49 0.40 7.96 1.30
C TRP A 49 -1.03 7.82 0.80
N ILE A 50 -1.90 7.31 1.65
CA ILE A 50 -3.32 7.14 1.34
C ILE A 50 -4.15 7.85 2.41
N SER A 51 -5.25 8.48 2.00
CA SER A 51 -6.19 9.07 2.96
C SER A 51 -6.99 7.98 3.66
N PHE A 52 -7.27 8.15 4.96
CA PHE A 52 -8.10 7.23 5.75
C PHE A 52 -9.44 6.93 5.10
N LYS A 53 -10.05 7.90 4.41
CA LYS A 53 -11.31 7.73 3.65
C LYS A 53 -11.28 6.61 2.61
N HIS A 54 -10.10 6.23 2.13
CA HIS A 54 -9.93 5.18 1.12
C HIS A 54 -9.66 3.79 1.73
N ILE A 55 -9.35 3.71 3.03
CA ILE A 55 -9.02 2.46 3.71
C ILE A 55 -10.15 1.42 3.60
N PRO A 56 -11.44 1.75 3.83
CA PRO A 56 -12.51 0.76 3.72
C PRO A 56 -12.62 0.17 2.30
N LYS A 57 -12.51 1.02 1.27
CA LYS A 57 -12.60 0.59 -0.13
C LYS A 57 -11.38 -0.26 -0.54
N LEU A 58 -10.20 0.05 0.01
CA LEU A 58 -8.99 -0.74 -0.19
C LEU A 58 -9.11 -2.14 0.46
N ILE A 59 -9.61 -2.21 1.69
CA ILE A 59 -9.88 -3.48 2.39
C ILE A 59 -10.86 -4.34 1.59
N GLN A 60 -11.98 -3.77 1.13
CA GLN A 60 -12.96 -4.50 0.32
C GLN A 60 -12.35 -5.04 -0.99
N ALA A 61 -11.49 -4.25 -1.64
CA ALA A 61 -10.79 -4.69 -2.85
C ALA A 61 -9.86 -5.88 -2.55
N PHE A 62 -9.19 -5.86 -1.40
CA PHE A 62 -8.31 -6.94 -0.96
C PHE A 62 -9.10 -8.19 -0.54
N GLU A 63 -10.21 -8.05 0.17
CA GLU A 63 -11.07 -9.18 0.54
C GLU A 63 -11.62 -9.89 -0.71
N LYS A 64 -11.95 -9.15 -1.78
CA LYS A 64 -12.31 -9.73 -3.09
C LYS A 64 -11.19 -10.54 -3.73
N LEU A 65 -9.94 -10.07 -3.65
CA LEU A 65 -8.77 -10.82 -4.15
C LEU A 65 -8.49 -12.08 -3.34
N ILE A 66 -8.75 -12.07 -2.03
CA ILE A 66 -8.62 -13.29 -1.22
C ILE A 66 -9.68 -14.31 -1.65
N ALA A 67 -10.93 -13.86 -1.85
CA ALA A 67 -12.02 -14.74 -2.26
C ALA A 67 -11.84 -15.27 -3.69
N ASN A 68 -11.22 -14.49 -4.58
CA ASN A 68 -10.91 -14.90 -5.95
C ASN A 68 -9.51 -14.41 -6.37
N PRO A 69 -8.45 -15.20 -6.11
CA PRO A 69 -7.05 -14.86 -6.41
C PRO A 69 -6.76 -14.52 -7.88
N GLU A 70 -7.51 -15.11 -8.80
CA GLU A 70 -7.34 -14.91 -10.24
C GLU A 70 -8.16 -13.71 -10.76
N ALA A 71 -8.96 -13.07 -9.90
CA ALA A 71 -9.70 -11.88 -10.28
C ALA A 71 -8.74 -10.71 -10.54
N LEU A 72 -9.00 -10.00 -11.63
CA LEU A 72 -8.44 -8.67 -11.83
C LEU A 72 -9.16 -7.70 -10.90
N VAL A 73 -8.42 -7.12 -9.97
CA VAL A 73 -8.84 -5.91 -9.28
C VAL A 73 -8.22 -4.74 -10.01
N ASP A 74 -9.03 -3.74 -10.34
CA ASP A 74 -8.56 -2.40 -10.67
C ASP A 74 -9.54 -1.42 -10.03
N VAL A 75 -9.15 -0.93 -8.86
CA VAL A 75 -9.98 -0.01 -8.08
C VAL A 75 -9.33 1.36 -8.08
N GLU A 76 -10.01 2.28 -8.75
CA GLU A 76 -9.68 3.70 -8.69
C GLU A 76 -10.22 4.33 -7.40
N LEU A 77 -9.30 4.98 -6.70
CA LEU A 77 -9.48 5.79 -5.51
C LEU A 77 -9.12 7.23 -5.93
N LYS A 78 -10.13 7.98 -6.38
CA LYS A 78 -9.96 9.36 -6.85
C LYS A 78 -9.31 10.21 -5.75
N SER A 79 -8.09 10.67 -6.01
CA SER A 79 -7.36 11.60 -5.15
C SER A 79 -7.65 13.04 -5.58
N ASP A 80 -7.44 13.35 -6.86
CA ASP A 80 -7.69 14.66 -7.46
C ASP A 80 -7.88 14.56 -9.00
N LYS A 81 -7.97 15.70 -9.73
CA LYS A 81 -8.15 15.71 -11.21
C LYS A 81 -6.89 15.29 -12.00
N LYS A 82 -5.71 15.34 -11.38
CA LYS A 82 -4.39 15.10 -11.98
C LYS A 82 -3.69 13.87 -11.41
N SER A 83 -4.23 13.25 -10.35
CA SER A 83 -3.70 12.07 -9.72
C SER A 83 -4.81 11.12 -9.26
N GLN A 84 -4.54 9.83 -9.43
CA GLN A 84 -5.44 8.74 -9.08
C GLN A 84 -4.66 7.71 -8.27
N LEU A 85 -5.20 7.27 -7.16
CA LEU A 85 -4.68 6.11 -6.47
C LEU A 85 -5.38 4.88 -7.07
N ARG A 86 -4.62 3.87 -7.49
CA ARG A 86 -5.17 2.63 -7.99
C ARG A 86 -4.62 1.47 -7.18
N THR A 87 -5.48 0.52 -6.87
CA THR A 87 -5.05 -0.80 -6.42
C THR A 87 -5.39 -1.82 -7.48
N TYR A 88 -4.43 -2.66 -7.86
CA TYR A 88 -4.64 -3.66 -8.89
C TYR A 88 -3.82 -4.93 -8.72
N SER A 89 -4.29 -6.03 -9.29
CA SER A 89 -3.54 -7.29 -9.38
C SER A 89 -2.86 -7.43 -10.74
N ALA A 90 -1.63 -7.93 -10.76
CA ALA A 90 -0.91 -8.21 -11.99
C ALA A 90 0.01 -9.43 -11.80
N LYS A 91 0.17 -10.21 -12.86
CA LYS A 91 1.10 -11.36 -12.86
C LYS A 91 2.47 -10.89 -13.35
N TYR A 92 3.51 -11.14 -12.56
CA TYR A 92 4.89 -10.85 -12.91
C TYR A 92 5.76 -12.04 -12.53
N ASP A 93 6.52 -12.57 -13.49
CA ASP A 93 7.40 -13.73 -13.26
C ASP A 93 6.66 -14.90 -12.58
N ASN A 94 5.50 -15.27 -13.13
CA ASN A 94 4.58 -16.29 -12.61
C ASN A 94 4.04 -16.05 -11.18
N LYS A 95 4.22 -14.86 -10.61
CA LYS A 95 3.71 -14.49 -9.29
C LYS A 95 2.58 -13.47 -9.41
N ASN A 96 1.49 -13.70 -8.70
CA ASN A 96 0.41 -12.74 -8.57
C ASN A 96 0.83 -11.67 -7.54
N LEU A 97 0.99 -10.45 -8.02
CA LEU A 97 1.35 -9.28 -7.21
C LEU A 97 0.14 -8.36 -7.07
N VAL A 98 -0.02 -7.83 -5.87
CA VAL A 98 -0.96 -6.76 -5.57
C VAL A 98 -0.21 -5.45 -5.52
N HIS A 99 -0.70 -4.46 -6.25
CA HIS A 99 -0.13 -3.13 -6.38
C HIS A 99 -1.02 -2.11 -5.70
N ILE A 100 -0.42 -1.17 -4.96
CA ILE A 100 -1.06 0.06 -4.51
C ILE A 100 -0.21 1.21 -5.05
N ARG A 101 -0.74 1.98 -6.01
CA ARG A 101 0.07 2.92 -6.76
C ARG A 101 -0.68 4.20 -7.10
N GLN A 102 0.02 5.32 -6.97
CA GLN A 102 -0.44 6.60 -7.46
C GLN A 102 -0.12 6.70 -8.95
N PHE A 103 -1.07 7.16 -9.73
CA PHE A 103 -0.94 7.49 -11.14
C PHE A 103 -1.07 8.99 -11.30
N TYR A 104 -0.30 9.58 -12.22
CA TYR A 104 -0.34 11.02 -12.50
C TYR A 104 -0.66 11.24 -13.96
N LEU A 105 -1.41 12.30 -14.25
CA LEU A 105 -1.66 12.72 -15.61
C LEU A 105 -0.37 13.28 -16.22
N LYS A 106 0.14 12.62 -17.27
CA LYS A 106 1.31 13.01 -18.05
C LYS A 106 0.93 12.98 -19.53
N ALA A 107 1.03 14.12 -20.21
CA ALA A 107 0.70 14.25 -21.63
C ALA A 107 -0.69 13.74 -22.03
N GLY A 108 -1.69 13.93 -21.15
CA GLY A 108 -3.08 13.50 -21.39
C GLY A 108 -3.41 12.08 -20.92
N GLU A 109 -2.42 11.28 -20.51
CA GLU A 109 -2.61 9.91 -20.05
C GLU A 109 -2.14 9.71 -18.61
N PHE A 110 -2.78 8.80 -17.87
CA PHE A 110 -2.36 8.47 -16.50
C PHE A 110 -1.18 7.50 -16.52
N ALA A 111 -0.02 7.95 -16.10
CA ALA A 111 1.20 7.15 -16.00
C ALA A 111 1.44 6.65 -14.56
N PRO A 112 1.98 5.44 -14.37
CA PRO A 112 2.25 4.89 -13.05
C PRO A 112 3.35 5.65 -12.32
N GLY A 113 3.08 5.93 -11.06
CA GLY A 113 3.93 6.72 -10.18
C GLY A 113 4.49 5.96 -8.99
N ARG A 114 4.56 6.62 -7.83
CA ARG A 114 4.98 6.00 -6.57
C ARG A 114 3.95 4.98 -6.09
N GLY A 115 4.43 3.93 -5.44
CA GLY A 115 3.58 2.86 -4.94
C GLY A 115 4.38 1.73 -4.34
N ILE A 116 3.67 0.72 -3.88
CA ILE A 116 4.22 -0.55 -3.43
C ILE A 116 3.61 -1.69 -4.23
N ALA A 117 4.33 -2.81 -4.25
CA ALA A 117 3.86 -4.07 -4.78
C ALA A 117 4.29 -5.18 -3.82
N PHE A 118 3.41 -6.15 -3.60
CA PHE A 118 3.64 -7.27 -2.71
C PHE A 118 2.91 -8.51 -3.20
N PRO A 119 3.39 -9.72 -2.85
CA PRO A 119 2.75 -10.94 -3.31
C PRO A 119 1.42 -11.18 -2.59
N LEU A 120 0.53 -11.92 -3.24
CA LEU A 120 -0.85 -12.11 -2.81
C LEU A 120 -0.98 -12.76 -1.42
N ASP A 121 -0.03 -13.61 -1.03
CA ASP A 121 0.06 -14.25 0.28
C ASP A 121 0.22 -13.26 1.45
N VAL A 122 0.75 -12.06 1.18
CA VAL A 122 0.92 -10.99 2.17
C VAL A 122 -0.39 -10.22 2.41
N LEU A 123 -1.41 -10.41 1.56
CA LEU A 123 -2.65 -9.65 1.56
C LEU A 123 -3.46 -9.74 2.88
N PRO A 124 -3.60 -10.91 3.55
CA PRO A 124 -4.31 -10.99 4.83
C PRO A 124 -3.66 -10.10 5.90
N ARG A 125 -2.32 -10.11 6.00
CA ARG A 125 -1.57 -9.26 6.94
C ARG A 125 -1.72 -7.78 6.61
N MET A 126 -1.76 -7.43 5.33
CA MET A 126 -2.03 -6.05 4.91
C MET A 126 -3.44 -5.61 5.30
N ILE A 127 -4.45 -6.46 5.15
CA ILE A 127 -5.82 -6.13 5.61
C ILE A 127 -5.85 -5.90 7.12
N GLU A 128 -5.21 -6.76 7.91
CA GLU A 128 -5.12 -6.59 9.37
C GLU A 128 -4.46 -5.26 9.74
N ALA A 129 -3.33 -4.92 9.11
CA ALA A 129 -2.63 -3.67 9.34
C ALA A 129 -3.50 -2.45 8.99
N LEU A 130 -4.25 -2.50 7.89
CA LEU A 130 -5.19 -1.46 7.49
C LEU A 130 -6.38 -1.33 8.46
N LYS A 131 -6.91 -2.46 8.96
CA LYS A 131 -7.97 -2.49 9.99
C LYS A 131 -7.49 -1.88 11.31
N LYS A 132 -6.22 -2.13 11.70
CA LYS A 132 -5.59 -1.47 12.87
C LYS A 132 -5.35 0.02 12.65
N ALA A 133 -5.08 0.45 11.41
CA ALA A 133 -4.88 1.86 11.10
C ALA A 133 -6.19 2.64 11.12
N ALA A 134 -7.29 2.07 10.60
CA ALA A 134 -8.59 2.72 10.48
C ALA A 134 -9.07 3.52 11.73
N PRO A 135 -8.98 3.00 12.97
CA PRO A 135 -9.42 3.74 14.16
C PRO A 135 -8.55 4.94 14.54
N LEU A 136 -7.43 5.19 13.86
CA LEU A 136 -6.52 6.31 14.11
C LEU A 136 -6.86 7.57 13.27
N ASP A 137 -7.88 7.50 12.42
CA ASP A 137 -8.39 8.66 11.66
C ASP A 137 -8.72 9.82 12.62
N GLY A 138 -8.06 10.96 12.41
CA GLY A 138 -8.20 12.16 13.24
C GLY A 138 -7.59 12.08 14.65
N LYS A 139 -6.81 11.04 14.99
CA LYS A 139 -6.29 10.81 16.36
C LYS A 139 -4.77 10.94 16.52
N VAL A 140 -4.04 11.28 15.46
CA VAL A 140 -2.56 11.31 15.43
C VAL A 140 -2.01 12.72 15.30
#